data_AF-A0A093YGU4-F1
#
_entry.id   AF-A0A093YGU4-F1
#
_cell.length_a   1.000
_cell.length_b   1.000
_cell.length_c   1.000
_cell.angle_alpha   90.00
_cell.angle_beta   90.00
_cell.angle_gamma   90.00
#
_symmetry.space_group_name_H-M   'P 1'
#
loop_
_entity.id
_entity.type
_entity.pdbx_description
1 polymer ?
#
loop_
_entity_poly.entity_id
_entity_poly.type
_entity_poly.pdbx_seq_one_letter_code
_entity_poly.pdbx_strand_id
1 'polypeptide(L)'
;TLPSSTNQALINGGLTIWAFLISLCFAFTVDKLGRRFLFLFAGLGMLVTFTVWTACSAVYAKNGSAEAGSAVLAMIFLFYGVAGLAWPGLTVSYTVEILPYNIRAKGLTLCFVFTQLAGVFNQYVNPIGLEKLAWKFYFVYIAVLVIECVMIYFFYVETKGPTLEEIAVLFDGDNANVIAEPMEVL
;
A
#
# COMPACT_ATOMS: atom_id res chain seq x y z
N THR A 1 28.69 -11.41 -22.18
CA THR A 1 28.28 -10.24 -21.37
C THR A 1 26.87 -9.85 -21.79
N LEU A 2 25.85 -10.48 -21.19
CA LEU A 2 24.45 -10.17 -21.48
C LEU A 2 24.14 -8.73 -21.03
N PRO A 3 23.39 -7.93 -21.81
CA PRO A 3 23.18 -6.52 -21.53
C PRO A 3 22.39 -6.36 -20.23
N SER A 4 22.74 -5.34 -19.42
CA SER A 4 22.14 -5.08 -18.10
C SER A 4 20.61 -4.99 -18.11
N SER A 5 20.02 -4.66 -19.26
CA SER A 5 18.58 -4.59 -19.49
C SER A 5 17.86 -5.94 -19.39
N THR A 6 18.47 -7.05 -19.84
CA THR A 6 17.86 -8.39 -19.76
C THR A 6 17.75 -8.85 -18.30
N ASN A 7 18.78 -8.61 -17.49
CA ASN A 7 18.76 -8.95 -16.06
C ASN A 7 17.76 -8.09 -15.27
N GLN A 8 17.68 -6.79 -15.58
CA GLN A 8 16.66 -5.91 -14.98
C GLN A 8 15.23 -6.33 -15.37
N ALA A 9 15.01 -6.68 -16.64
CA ALA A 9 13.72 -7.17 -17.11
C ALA A 9 13.32 -8.48 -16.43
N LEU A 10 14.27 -9.41 -16.23
CA LEU A 10 14.04 -10.65 -15.49
C LEU A 10 13.65 -10.40 -14.03
N ILE A 11 14.35 -9.49 -13.35
CA ILE A 11 14.03 -9.10 -11.97
C ILE A 11 12.62 -8.49 -11.88
N ASN A 12 12.30 -7.56 -12.76
CA ASN A 12 10.98 -6.91 -12.79
C ASN A 12 9.86 -7.89 -13.16
N GLY A 13 10.11 -8.80 -14.09
CA GLY A 13 9.19 -9.90 -14.43
C GLY A 13 8.95 -10.82 -13.23
N GLY A 14 10.01 -11.21 -12.53
CA GLY A 14 9.93 -11.99 -11.30
C GLY A 14 9.14 -11.29 -10.20
N LEU A 15 9.38 -9.99 -9.99
CA LEU A 15 8.63 -9.18 -9.03
C LEU A 15 7.13 -9.12 -9.37
N THR A 16 6.79 -9.00 -10.65
CA THR A 16 5.40 -8.93 -11.10
C THR A 16 4.68 -10.25 -10.89
N ILE A 17 5.31 -11.37 -11.23
CA ILE A 17 4.77 -12.72 -11.00
C ILE A 17 4.61 -12.97 -9.49
N TRP A 18 5.62 -12.60 -8.70
CA TRP A 18 5.58 -12.72 -7.25
C TRP A 18 4.42 -11.92 -6.64
N ALA A 19 4.30 -10.64 -7.00
CA ALA A 19 3.22 -9.78 -6.53
C ALA A 19 1.85 -10.33 -6.94
N PHE A 20 1.71 -10.87 -8.15
CA PHE A 20 0.48 -11.51 -8.62
C PHE A 20 0.09 -12.73 -7.75
N LEU A 21 1.03 -13.63 -7.48
CA LEU A 21 0.78 -14.82 -6.65
C LEU A 21 0.38 -14.45 -5.23
N ILE A 22 1.08 -13.48 -4.63
CA ILE A 22 0.78 -13.00 -3.29
C ILE A 22 -0.60 -12.33 -3.22
N SER A 23 -0.92 -11.49 -4.20
CA SER A 23 -2.24 -10.84 -4.31
C SER A 23 -3.36 -11.88 -4.44
N LEU A 24 -3.14 -12.94 -5.23
CA LEU A 24 -4.11 -14.02 -5.42
C LEU A 24 -4.37 -14.80 -4.12
N CYS A 25 -3.32 -15.16 -3.39
CA CYS A 25 -3.46 -15.84 -2.09
C CYS A 25 -4.25 -14.99 -1.08
N PHE A 26 -4.04 -13.69 -1.08
CA PHE A 26 -4.69 -12.79 -0.13
C PHE A 26 -6.11 -12.40 -0.51
N ALA A 27 -6.46 -12.40 -1.80
CA ALA A 27 -7.84 -12.24 -2.23
C ALA A 27 -8.78 -13.25 -1.56
N PHE A 28 -8.31 -14.47 -1.23
CA PHE A 28 -9.10 -15.46 -0.50
C PHE A 28 -9.10 -15.29 1.03
N THR A 29 -8.23 -14.43 1.58
CA THR A 29 -8.04 -14.25 3.02
C THR A 29 -8.58 -12.92 3.53
N VAL A 30 -8.73 -11.91 2.64
CA VAL A 30 -9.13 -10.53 2.97
C VAL A 30 -10.47 -10.46 3.71
N ASP A 31 -11.45 -11.29 3.32
CA ASP A 31 -12.80 -11.28 3.88
C ASP A 31 -12.83 -11.67 5.37
N LYS A 32 -11.78 -12.34 5.87
CA LYS A 32 -11.73 -12.84 7.25
C LYS A 32 -11.02 -11.92 8.23
N LEU A 33 -10.12 -11.03 7.79
CA LEU A 33 -9.18 -10.35 8.69
C LEU A 33 -9.49 -8.87 8.99
N GLY A 34 -10.43 -8.26 8.27
CA GLY A 34 -10.81 -6.87 8.48
C GLY A 34 -9.86 -5.89 7.82
N ARG A 35 -10.40 -4.76 7.33
CA ARG A 35 -9.67 -3.88 6.41
C ARG A 35 -8.60 -3.10 7.15
N ARG A 36 -8.92 -2.51 8.30
CA ARG A 36 -7.97 -1.70 9.08
C ARG A 36 -6.79 -2.52 9.57
N PHE A 37 -7.06 -3.72 10.07
CA PHE A 37 -5.99 -4.63 10.51
C PHE A 37 -5.06 -5.01 9.35
N LEU A 38 -5.60 -5.32 8.18
CA LEU A 38 -4.81 -5.63 7.00
C LEU A 38 -3.98 -4.44 6.51
N PHE A 39 -4.55 -3.22 6.54
CA PHE A 39 -3.81 -2.00 6.22
C PHE A 39 -2.63 -1.79 7.18
N LEU A 40 -2.85 -1.93 8.49
CA LEU A 40 -1.79 -1.79 9.48
C LEU A 40 -0.72 -2.88 9.37
N PHE A 41 -1.13 -4.14 9.18
CA PHE A 41 -0.20 -5.25 9.05
C PHE A 41 0.70 -5.09 7.82
N ALA A 42 0.12 -4.73 6.68
CA ALA A 42 0.87 -4.46 5.46
C ALA A 42 1.78 -3.23 5.62
N GLY A 43 1.28 -2.13 6.17
CA GLY A 43 2.07 -0.92 6.41
C GLY A 43 3.26 -1.15 7.35
N LEU A 44 3.06 -1.87 8.46
CA LEU A 44 4.15 -2.24 9.36
C LEU A 44 5.15 -3.20 8.70
N GLY A 45 4.67 -4.17 7.93
CA GLY A 45 5.51 -5.06 7.13
C GLY A 45 6.37 -4.28 6.13
N MET A 46 5.78 -3.32 5.42
CA MET A 46 6.47 -2.42 4.50
C MET A 46 7.52 -1.58 5.24
N LEU A 47 7.17 -1.01 6.40
CA LEU A 47 8.09 -0.20 7.20
C LEU A 47 9.32 -1.02 7.66
N VAL A 48 9.11 -2.22 8.20
CA VAL A 48 10.20 -3.08 8.68
C VAL A 48 11.09 -3.50 7.53
N THR A 49 10.50 -3.99 6.43
CA THR A 49 11.26 -4.47 5.27
C THR A 49 12.03 -3.36 4.58
N PHE A 50 11.44 -2.17 4.44
CA PHE A 50 12.08 -1.01 3.85
C PHE A 50 13.20 -0.43 4.74
N THR A 51 13.05 -0.53 6.06
CA THR A 51 14.11 -0.15 7.01
C THR A 51 15.32 -1.09 6.90
N VAL A 52 15.09 -2.40 6.81
CA VAL A 52 16.17 -3.39 6.61
C VAL A 52 16.82 -3.22 5.24
N TRP A 53 16.03 -3.01 4.18
CA TRP A 53 16.55 -2.66 2.86
C TRP A 53 17.48 -1.45 2.94
N THR A 54 17.04 -0.36 3.58
CA THR A 54 17.86 0.86 3.73
C THR A 54 19.18 0.59 4.45
N ALA A 55 19.17 -0.21 5.51
CA ALA A 55 20.37 -0.61 6.24
C ALA A 55 21.32 -1.45 5.35
N CYS A 56 20.80 -2.43 4.62
CA CYS A 56 21.58 -3.23 3.69
C CYS A 56 22.18 -2.37 2.56
N SER A 57 21.42 -1.40 2.03
CA SER A 57 21.93 -0.45 1.04
C SER A 57 23.05 0.44 1.58
N ALA A 58 22.99 0.84 2.85
CA ALA A 58 24.07 1.58 3.50
C ALA A 58 25.36 0.74 3.64
N VAL A 59 25.23 -0.53 4.02
CA VAL A 59 26.35 -1.48 4.10
C VAL A 59 26.95 -1.74 2.72
N TYR A 60 26.11 -1.95 1.72
CA TYR A 60 26.54 -2.11 0.33
C TYR A 60 27.32 -0.90 -0.17
N ALA A 61 26.84 0.31 0.12
CA ALA A 61 27.51 1.54 -0.27
C ALA A 61 28.90 1.73 0.39
N LYS A 62 29.10 1.18 1.60
CA LYS A 62 30.37 1.28 2.33
C LYS A 62 31.39 0.22 1.91
N ASN A 63 30.94 -1.03 1.75
CA ASN A 63 31.81 -2.19 1.62
C ASN A 63 31.81 -2.83 0.22
N GLY A 64 30.84 -2.47 -0.64
CA GLY A 64 30.68 -3.08 -1.97
C GLY A 64 30.41 -4.59 -1.94
N SER A 65 29.93 -5.14 -0.83
CA SER A 65 29.81 -6.59 -0.66
C SER A 65 28.66 -7.16 -1.48
N ALA A 66 28.95 -8.22 -2.26
CA ALA A 66 27.94 -8.90 -3.07
C ALA A 66 26.77 -9.45 -2.22
N GLU A 67 27.03 -9.85 -0.97
CA GLU A 67 26.00 -10.35 -0.04
C GLU A 67 25.02 -9.25 0.38
N ALA A 68 25.48 -8.01 0.54
CA ALA A 68 24.58 -6.90 0.86
C ALA A 68 23.67 -6.57 -0.33
N GLY A 69 24.18 -6.72 -1.56
CA GLY A 69 23.39 -6.56 -2.78
C GLY A 69 22.28 -7.62 -2.92
N SER A 70 22.57 -8.89 -2.63
CA SER A 70 21.56 -9.95 -2.65
C SER A 70 20.53 -9.80 -1.53
N ALA A 71 20.95 -9.35 -0.34
CA ALA A 71 20.04 -9.04 0.76
C ALA A 71 19.08 -7.90 0.41
N VAL A 72 19.56 -6.83 -0.24
CA VAL A 72 18.71 -5.75 -0.77
C VAL A 72 17.67 -6.32 -1.72
N LEU A 73 18.07 -7.15 -2.68
CA LEU A 73 17.15 -7.75 -3.65
C LEU A 73 16.07 -8.60 -2.96
N ALA A 74 16.45 -9.43 -1.97
CA ALA A 74 15.49 -10.22 -1.21
C ALA A 74 14.46 -9.35 -0.46
N MET A 75 14.92 -8.24 0.14
CA MET A 75 14.02 -7.30 0.82
C MET A 75 13.07 -6.57 -0.14
N ILE A 76 13.50 -6.29 -1.39
CA ILE A 76 12.61 -5.74 -2.42
C ILE A 76 11.45 -6.71 -2.70
N PHE A 77 11.74 -8.01 -2.90
CA PHE A 77 10.68 -9.01 -3.10
C PHE A 77 9.73 -9.08 -1.91
N LEU A 78 10.27 -9.05 -0.69
CA LEU A 78 9.45 -9.08 0.52
C LEU A 78 8.58 -7.82 0.63
N PHE A 79 9.14 -6.63 0.38
CA PHE A 79 8.42 -5.35 0.36
C PHE A 79 7.26 -5.35 -0.64
N TYR A 80 7.51 -5.75 -1.89
CA TYR A 80 6.46 -5.83 -2.91
C TYR A 80 5.45 -6.94 -2.60
N GLY A 81 5.88 -8.01 -1.94
CA GLY A 81 4.98 -9.04 -1.41
C GLY A 81 4.00 -8.44 -0.40
N VAL A 82 4.50 -7.83 0.68
CA VAL A 82 3.65 -7.25 1.72
C VAL A 82 2.80 -6.08 1.23
N ALA A 83 3.33 -5.24 0.33
CA ALA A 83 2.56 -4.15 -0.29
C ALA A 83 1.42 -4.68 -1.17
N GLY A 84 1.67 -5.76 -1.92
CA GLY A 84 0.67 -6.43 -2.76
C GLY A 84 -0.50 -7.02 -1.98
N LEU A 85 -0.32 -7.30 -0.68
CA LEU A 85 -1.37 -7.83 0.21
C LEU A 85 -2.54 -6.86 0.38
N ALA A 86 -2.22 -5.57 0.44
CA ALA A 86 -3.19 -4.57 0.87
C ALA A 86 -3.38 -3.46 -0.17
N TRP A 87 -2.32 -2.88 -0.74
CA TRP A 87 -2.46 -1.57 -1.39
C TRP A 87 -3.33 -1.59 -2.66
N PRO A 88 -3.12 -2.47 -3.65
CA PRO A 88 -3.92 -2.41 -4.87
C PRO A 88 -5.40 -2.73 -4.64
N GLY A 89 -5.69 -3.77 -3.85
CA GLY A 89 -7.06 -4.26 -3.64
C GLY A 89 -7.82 -3.48 -2.58
N LEU A 90 -7.23 -3.30 -1.40
CA LEU A 90 -7.95 -2.69 -0.28
C LEU A 90 -8.10 -1.18 -0.47
N THR A 91 -7.20 -0.48 -1.17
CA THR A 91 -7.37 0.97 -1.40
C THR A 91 -8.65 1.25 -2.17
N VAL A 92 -8.92 0.47 -3.22
CA VAL A 92 -10.14 0.62 -4.02
C VAL A 92 -11.37 0.17 -3.20
N SER A 93 -11.31 -1.00 -2.56
CA SER A 93 -12.43 -1.53 -1.76
C SER A 93 -12.81 -0.59 -0.62
N TYR A 94 -11.82 -0.15 0.15
CA TYR A 94 -12.03 0.74 1.30
C TYR A 94 -12.62 2.07 0.85
N THR A 95 -12.10 2.69 -0.22
CA THR A 95 -12.66 3.94 -0.77
C THR A 95 -14.14 3.80 -1.17
N VAL A 96 -14.53 2.65 -1.69
CA VAL A 96 -15.92 2.34 -2.06
C VAL A 96 -16.81 2.11 -0.82
N GLU A 97 -16.26 1.48 0.22
CA GLU A 97 -16.95 1.16 1.47
C GLU A 97 -17.23 2.41 2.32
N ILE A 98 -16.31 3.39 2.34
CA ILE A 98 -16.48 4.61 3.15
C ILE A 98 -17.29 5.72 2.46
N LEU A 99 -17.51 5.64 1.15
CA LEU A 99 -18.24 6.67 0.39
C LEU A 99 -19.70 6.26 0.08
N PRO A 100 -20.66 7.18 0.26
CA PRO A 100 -22.04 6.96 -0.19
C PRO A 100 -22.11 6.82 -1.71
N TYR A 101 -23.08 6.01 -2.17
CA TYR A 101 -23.17 5.53 -3.56
C TYR A 101 -23.13 6.64 -4.60
N ASN A 102 -23.78 7.77 -4.31
CA ASN A 102 -23.90 8.93 -5.21
C ASN A 102 -22.58 9.65 -5.50
N ILE A 103 -21.60 9.63 -4.58
CA ILE A 103 -20.31 10.32 -4.76
C ILE A 103 -19.13 9.37 -4.99
N ARG A 104 -19.36 8.06 -4.83
CA ARG A 104 -18.34 7.01 -4.92
C ARG A 104 -17.46 7.08 -6.17
N ALA A 105 -18.08 7.24 -7.34
CA ALA A 105 -17.33 7.35 -8.61
C ALA A 105 -16.39 8.57 -8.65
N LYS A 106 -16.85 9.71 -8.12
CA LYS A 106 -16.06 10.94 -8.02
C LYS A 106 -14.91 10.77 -7.01
N GLY A 107 -15.18 10.16 -5.86
CA GLY A 107 -14.16 9.89 -4.85
C GLY A 107 -13.08 8.93 -5.33
N LEU A 108 -13.44 7.84 -6.04
CA LEU A 108 -12.47 6.95 -6.66
C LEU A 108 -11.62 7.66 -7.71
N THR A 109 -12.22 8.52 -8.52
CA THR A 109 -11.47 9.32 -9.50
C THR A 109 -10.45 10.22 -8.79
N LEU A 110 -10.84 10.89 -7.71
CA LEU A 110 -9.93 11.72 -6.93
C LEU A 110 -8.80 10.90 -6.29
N CYS A 111 -9.13 9.72 -5.74
CA CYS A 111 -8.14 8.77 -5.22
C CYS A 111 -7.10 8.44 -6.30
N PHE A 112 -7.52 8.06 -7.51
CA PHE A 112 -6.61 7.75 -8.59
C PHE A 112 -5.82 8.96 -9.06
N VAL A 113 -6.41 10.15 -9.12
CA VAL A 113 -5.67 11.38 -9.45
C VAL A 113 -4.51 11.60 -8.48
N PHE A 114 -4.75 11.47 -7.17
CA PHE A 114 -3.68 11.59 -6.18
C PHE A 114 -2.63 10.48 -6.31
N THR A 115 -3.04 9.25 -6.57
CA THR A 115 -2.10 8.14 -6.85
C THR A 115 -1.22 8.45 -8.05
N GLN A 116 -1.79 8.98 -9.13
CA GLN A 116 -1.01 9.33 -10.33
C GLN A 116 -0.11 10.54 -10.10
N LEU A 117 -0.54 11.54 -9.33
CA LEU A 117 0.30 12.67 -8.93
C LEU A 117 1.49 12.22 -8.08
N ALA A 118 1.27 11.30 -7.12
CA ALA A 118 2.34 10.66 -6.38
C ALA A 118 3.27 9.85 -7.31
N GLY A 119 2.70 9.19 -8.34
CA GLY A 119 3.47 8.53 -9.40
C GLY A 119 4.39 9.48 -10.16
N VAL A 120 3.90 10.67 -10.53
CA VAL A 120 4.70 11.72 -11.17
C VAL A 120 5.84 12.16 -10.25
N PHE A 121 5.56 12.41 -8.96
CA PHE A 121 6.61 12.73 -7.99
C PHE A 121 7.68 11.64 -7.94
N ASN A 122 7.28 10.37 -7.84
CA ASN A 122 8.21 9.24 -7.83
C ASN A 122 9.07 9.17 -9.10
N GLN A 123 8.49 9.45 -10.26
CA GLN A 123 9.21 9.34 -11.53
C GLN A 123 10.26 10.44 -11.74
N TYR A 124 10.00 11.67 -11.27
CA TYR A 124 10.88 12.82 -11.51
C TYR A 124 11.76 13.17 -10.31
N VAL A 125 11.26 13.05 -9.08
CA VAL A 125 11.98 13.48 -7.87
C VAL A 125 12.92 12.39 -7.37
N ASN A 126 12.53 11.12 -7.43
CA ASN A 126 13.37 10.04 -6.91
C ASN A 126 14.71 9.91 -7.60
N PRO A 127 14.83 10.00 -8.95
CA PRO A 127 16.14 9.96 -9.60
C PRO A 127 17.06 11.08 -9.11
N ILE A 128 16.54 12.30 -8.98
CA ILE A 128 17.30 13.47 -8.51
C ILE A 128 17.72 13.29 -7.04
N GLY A 129 16.83 12.77 -6.20
CA GLY A 129 17.09 12.50 -4.80
C GLY A 129 18.16 11.41 -4.62
N LEU A 130 18.05 10.32 -5.35
CA LEU A 130 19.00 9.20 -5.30
C LEU A 130 20.38 9.58 -5.88
N GLU A 131 20.45 10.42 -6.90
CA GLU A 131 21.73 10.92 -7.42
C GLU A 131 22.50 11.74 -6.38
N LYS A 132 21.81 12.61 -5.63
CA LYS A 132 22.44 13.52 -4.67
C LYS A 132 22.67 12.91 -3.29
N LEU A 133 21.74 12.09 -2.81
CA LEU A 133 21.73 11.58 -1.43
C LEU A 133 21.95 10.06 -1.35
N ALA A 134 21.93 9.34 -2.48
CA ALA A 134 22.07 7.89 -2.55
C ALA A 134 21.14 7.18 -1.55
N TRP A 135 21.67 6.22 -0.78
CA TRP A 135 20.92 5.45 0.20
C TRP A 135 20.29 6.31 1.31
N LYS A 136 20.81 7.52 1.57
CA LYS A 136 20.25 8.42 2.60
C LYS A 136 18.87 8.96 2.20
N PHE A 137 18.55 8.99 0.90
CA PHE A 137 17.23 9.40 0.43
C PHE A 137 16.12 8.46 0.93
N TYR A 138 16.45 7.20 1.20
CA TYR A 138 15.48 6.22 1.70
C TYR A 138 14.89 6.58 3.08
N PHE A 139 15.57 7.41 3.89
CA PHE A 139 15.00 7.89 5.15
C PHE A 139 13.73 8.73 4.95
N VAL A 140 13.58 9.42 3.82
CA VAL A 140 12.35 10.15 3.49
C VAL A 140 11.17 9.19 3.40
N TYR A 141 11.36 8.04 2.74
CA TYR A 141 10.33 7.01 2.60
C TYR A 141 10.04 6.29 3.92
N ILE A 142 11.04 6.07 4.77
CA ILE A 142 10.80 5.55 6.12
C ILE A 142 9.90 6.51 6.90
N ALA A 143 10.16 7.82 6.84
CA ALA A 143 9.32 8.82 7.50
C ALA A 143 7.88 8.83 6.95
N VAL A 144 7.73 8.73 5.61
CA VAL A 144 6.40 8.63 4.97
C VAL A 144 5.66 7.37 5.44
N LEU A 145 6.32 6.21 5.47
CA LEU A 145 5.71 4.95 5.93
C LEU A 145 5.30 5.01 7.41
N VAL A 146 6.08 5.68 8.27
CA VAL A 146 5.70 5.91 9.67
C VAL A 146 4.45 6.78 9.76
N ILE A 147 4.42 7.90 9.03
CA ILE A 147 3.24 8.78 8.99
C ILE A 147 2.03 8.02 8.48
N GLU A 148 2.18 7.23 7.42
CA GLU A 148 1.12 6.38 6.86
C GLU A 148 0.58 5.39 7.89
N CYS A 149 1.46 4.66 8.60
CA CYS A 149 1.04 3.73 9.66
C CYS A 149 0.29 4.45 10.79
N VAL A 150 0.74 5.64 11.19
CA VAL A 150 0.07 6.47 12.21
C VAL A 150 -1.30 6.93 11.71
N MET A 151 -1.39 7.39 10.45
CA MET A 151 -2.64 7.82 9.84
C MET A 151 -3.66 6.67 9.75
N ILE A 152 -3.22 5.49 9.35
CA ILE A 152 -4.08 4.29 9.32
C ILE A 152 -4.53 3.95 10.75
N TYR A 153 -3.64 4.03 11.73
CA TYR A 153 -4.00 3.70 13.10
C TYR A 153 -5.07 4.64 13.67
N PHE A 154 -4.98 5.94 13.43
CA PHE A 154 -5.92 6.91 14.02
C PHE A 154 -7.17 7.20 13.18
N PHE A 155 -7.05 7.22 11.85
CA PHE A 155 -8.12 7.71 10.96
C PHE A 155 -8.85 6.60 10.21
N TYR A 156 -8.27 5.41 10.06
CA TYR A 156 -8.99 4.33 9.38
C TYR A 156 -10.00 3.69 10.32
N VAL A 157 -11.24 3.61 9.84
CA VAL A 157 -12.35 2.94 10.55
C VAL A 157 -12.39 1.48 10.07
N GLU A 158 -12.72 0.56 10.97
CA GLU A 158 -12.90 -0.83 10.58
C GLU A 158 -14.25 -0.99 9.84
N THR A 159 -14.20 -1.44 8.59
CA THR A 159 -15.37 -1.64 7.73
C THR A 159 -15.87 -3.09 7.72
N LYS A 160 -15.27 -3.98 8.53
CA LYS A 160 -15.70 -5.37 8.66
C LYS A 160 -16.88 -5.50 9.62
N GLY A 161 -18.03 -5.95 9.11
CA GLY A 161 -19.18 -6.38 9.93
C GLY A 161 -20.48 -5.59 9.71
N PRO A 162 -20.46 -4.24 9.61
CA PRO A 162 -21.68 -3.47 9.38
C PRO A 162 -22.13 -3.53 7.92
N THR A 163 -23.44 -3.42 7.66
CA THR A 163 -23.93 -3.22 6.30
C THR A 163 -23.48 -1.85 5.77
N LEU A 164 -23.43 -1.66 4.44
CA LEU A 164 -23.02 -0.39 3.83
C LEU A 164 -23.86 0.82 4.33
N GLU A 165 -25.06 0.55 4.84
CA GLU A 165 -26.00 1.52 5.41
C GLU A 165 -25.63 1.92 6.86
N GLU A 166 -25.16 0.98 7.68
CA GLU A 166 -24.70 1.25 9.05
C GLU A 166 -23.39 2.04 9.08
N ILE A 167 -22.50 1.84 8.08
CA ILE A 167 -21.28 2.64 7.92
C ILE A 167 -21.64 4.10 7.58
N ALA A 168 -22.66 4.33 6.75
CA ALA A 168 -23.13 5.67 6.44
C ALA A 168 -23.67 6.39 7.70
N VAL A 169 -24.40 5.68 8.57
CA VAL A 169 -24.87 6.22 9.86
C VAL A 169 -23.70 6.51 10.81
N LEU A 170 -22.63 5.71 10.79
CA LEU A 170 -21.43 5.94 11.61
C LEU A 170 -20.64 7.20 11.19
N PHE A 171 -20.64 7.54 9.90
CA PHE A 171 -19.95 8.73 9.36
C PHE A 171 -20.82 10.00 9.34
N ASP A 172 -22.14 9.89 9.07
CA ASP A 172 -23.06 11.03 8.94
C ASP A 172 -23.94 11.30 10.18
N GLY A 173 -23.97 10.40 11.17
CA GLY A 173 -24.89 10.48 12.32
C GLY A 173 -26.37 10.35 11.91
N ASP A 174 -27.31 10.79 12.76
CA ASP A 174 -28.78 10.74 12.55
C ASP A 174 -29.29 11.48 11.29
N ASN A 175 -28.41 12.15 10.53
CA ASN A 175 -28.75 12.88 9.31
C ASN A 175 -28.49 12.09 8.02
N ALA A 176 -28.15 10.80 8.12
CA ALA A 176 -28.05 9.94 6.95
C ALA A 176 -29.41 9.90 6.23
N ASN A 177 -29.46 10.38 4.97
CA ASN A 177 -30.62 10.24 4.09
C ASN A 177 -30.73 8.76 3.63
N VAL A 178 -31.09 7.89 4.57
CA VAL A 178 -31.55 6.53 4.27
C VAL A 178 -33.01 6.66 3.87
N ILE A 179 -33.33 6.22 2.65
CA ILE A 179 -34.72 5.92 2.28
C ILE A 179 -35.08 4.72 3.17
N ALA A 180 -35.63 5.00 4.35
CA ALA A 180 -36.11 3.97 5.24
C ALA A 180 -37.25 3.23 4.54
N GLU A 181 -36.99 2.03 4.01
CA GLU A 181 -38.05 1.04 3.96
C GLU A 181 -38.38 0.67 5.41
N PRO A 182 -39.64 0.81 5.84
CA PRO A 182 -40.02 0.49 7.21
C PRO A 182 -39.78 -0.99 7.46
N MET A 183 -38.98 -1.29 8.47
CA MET A 183 -38.78 -2.63 9.01
C MET A 183 -40.12 -3.17 9.54
N GLU A 184 -40.76 -4.06 8.80
CA GLU A 184 -41.84 -4.90 9.35
C GLU A 184 -41.23 -5.83 10.40
N VAL A 185 -41.63 -5.60 11.64
CA VAL A 185 -41.37 -6.45 12.79
C VAL A 185 -42.17 -7.75 12.62
N LEU A 186 -41.49 -8.89 12.50
CA LEU A 186 -42.01 -10.21 12.86
C LEU A 186 -40.95 -11.00 13.63
#